data_AF-T0Y305-F1
#
_entry.id   AF-T0Y305-F1
#
_cell.length_a   1.000
_cell.length_b   1.000
_cell.length_c   1.000
_cell.angle_alpha   90.00
_cell.angle_beta   90.00
_cell.angle_gamma   90.00
#
_symmetry.space_group_name_H-M   'P 1'
#
loop_
_entity.id
_entity.type
_entity.pdbx_description
1 polymer ?
#
loop_
_entity_poly.entity_id
_entity_poly.type
_entity_poly.pdbx_seq_one_letter_code
_entity_poly.pdbx_strand_id
1 'polypeptide(L)'
;GDRTELLALAPVFLFVLFVTILPLLFLLASAWGDFGGLGGLFQQLWGSSLSAQAARLAFQNSLVQGGLSALFAFAIGYPVGLFVGRHRFAGRGWLLSTLLVTFLLPSLVVVLGIEDLFGPQGFVHTLLPGLGSGLAAIVLANVYFNVGVVALFTVGSVENASRPQEEAAS
;
A
#
# COMPACT_ATOMS: atom_id res chain seq x y z
N GLY A 1 -7.35 -39.22 -0.59
CA GLY A 1 -6.86 -38.03 -1.30
C GLY A 1 -6.06 -37.16 -0.36
N ASP A 2 -6.69 -36.59 0.66
CA ASP A 2 -6.13 -35.51 1.49
C ASP A 2 -4.75 -35.73 2.13
N ARG A 3 -4.51 -36.85 2.82
CA ARG A 3 -3.27 -37.02 3.61
C ARG A 3 -2.01 -37.14 2.76
N THR A 4 -2.11 -37.73 1.58
CA THR A 4 -0.98 -37.91 0.65
C THR A 4 -0.63 -36.62 -0.09
N GLU A 5 -1.62 -35.77 -0.38
CA GLU A 5 -1.41 -34.45 -0.99
C GLU A 5 -0.78 -33.47 0.01
N LEU A 6 -1.22 -33.49 1.27
CA LEU A 6 -0.62 -32.68 2.35
C LEU A 6 0.85 -33.06 2.59
N LEU A 7 1.20 -34.35 2.55
CA LEU A 7 2.58 -34.80 2.69
C LEU A 7 3.45 -34.44 1.48
N ALA A 8 2.87 -34.38 0.28
CA ALA A 8 3.57 -33.95 -0.93
C ALA A 8 3.86 -32.43 -0.94
N LEU A 9 2.98 -31.62 -0.33
CA LEU A 9 3.16 -30.16 -0.19
C LEU A 9 4.00 -29.75 1.03
N ALA A 10 4.18 -30.64 2.01
CA ALA A 10 4.99 -30.40 3.20
C ALA A 10 6.39 -29.83 2.93
N PRO A 11 7.21 -30.35 1.99
CA PRO A 11 8.54 -29.78 1.72
C PRO A 11 8.48 -28.37 1.15
N VAL A 12 7.48 -28.06 0.30
CA VAL A 12 7.28 -26.70 -0.23
C VAL A 12 6.87 -25.75 0.88
N PHE A 13 5.96 -26.18 1.77
CA PHE A 13 5.52 -25.36 2.89
C PHE A 13 6.66 -25.10 3.88
N LEU A 14 7.46 -26.11 4.20
CA LEU A 14 8.65 -25.98 5.05
C LEU A 14 9.70 -25.07 4.42
N PHE A 15 9.92 -25.17 3.10
CA PHE A 15 10.82 -24.28 2.38
C PHE A 15 10.36 -22.82 2.42
N VAL A 16 9.08 -22.55 2.14
CA VAL A 16 8.50 -21.20 2.23
C VAL A 16 8.60 -20.67 3.66
N LEU A 17 8.23 -21.48 4.65
CA LEU A 17 8.34 -21.12 6.06
C LEU A 17 9.79 -20.80 6.43
N PHE A 18 10.74 -21.63 6.00
CA PHE A 18 12.16 -21.41 6.25
C PHE A 18 12.66 -20.10 5.62
N VAL A 19 12.38 -19.88 4.33
CA VAL A 19 12.83 -18.68 3.61
C VAL A 19 12.20 -17.40 4.16
N THR A 20 10.95 -17.45 4.64
CA THR A 20 10.27 -16.27 5.20
C THR A 20 10.62 -16.04 6.68
N ILE A 21 10.64 -17.09 7.50
CA ILE A 21 10.77 -16.97 8.96
C ILE A 21 12.21 -16.90 9.41
N LEU A 22 13.14 -17.63 8.78
CA LEU A 22 14.55 -17.62 9.18
C LEU A 22 15.18 -16.21 9.17
N PRO A 23 15.07 -15.39 8.11
CA PRO A 23 15.65 -14.05 8.13
C PRO A 23 14.99 -13.15 9.18
N LEU A 24 13.68 -13.32 9.44
CA LEU A 24 12.98 -12.60 10.50
C LEU A 24 13.50 -12.99 11.89
N LEU A 25 13.69 -14.29 12.15
CA LEU A 25 14.25 -14.77 13.41
C LEU A 25 15.69 -14.28 13.59
N PHE A 26 16.50 -14.33 12.53
CA PHE A 26 17.86 -13.82 12.56
C PHE A 26 17.89 -12.31 12.85
N LEU A 27 17.05 -11.53 12.17
CA LEU A 27 16.91 -10.09 12.40
C LEU A 27 16.48 -9.78 13.85
N LEU A 28 15.52 -10.54 14.38
CA LEU A 28 15.07 -10.37 15.76
C LEU A 28 16.17 -10.74 16.76
N ALA A 29 16.91 -11.81 16.51
CA ALA A 29 18.02 -12.23 17.36
C ALA A 29 19.19 -11.24 17.33
N SER A 30 19.54 -10.71 16.15
CA SER A 30 20.58 -9.68 16.02
C SER A 30 20.16 -8.38 16.69
N ALA A 31 18.92 -7.93 16.44
CA ALA A 31 18.37 -6.74 17.08
C ALA A 31 18.33 -6.89 18.61
N TRP A 32 18.02 -8.08 19.12
CA TRP A 32 18.03 -8.33 20.56
C TRP A 32 19.40 -8.09 21.19
N GLY A 33 20.48 -8.53 20.52
CA GLY A 33 21.85 -8.28 20.93
C GLY A 33 22.24 -6.81 20.84
N ASP A 34 21.97 -6.18 19.70
CA ASP A 34 22.36 -4.78 19.42
C ASP A 34 21.64 -3.78 20.34
N PHE A 35 20.37 -4.01 20.65
CA PHE A 35 19.59 -3.15 21.53
C PHE A 35 19.70 -3.53 23.02
N GLY A 36 20.41 -4.59 23.40
CA GLY A 36 20.50 -5.01 24.80
C GLY A 36 19.13 -5.43 25.37
N GLY A 37 18.27 -6.04 24.55
CA GLY A 37 16.92 -6.47 24.90
C GLY A 37 15.89 -5.34 24.98
N LEU A 38 14.78 -5.62 25.68
CA LEU A 38 13.63 -4.70 25.77
C LEU A 38 13.96 -3.34 26.38
N GLY A 39 14.94 -3.29 27.30
CA GLY A 39 15.37 -2.05 27.95
C GLY A 39 16.02 -1.06 27.00
N GLY A 40 16.95 -1.50 26.15
CA GLY A 40 17.56 -0.60 25.16
C GLY A 40 16.66 -0.34 23.96
N LEU A 41 15.72 -1.23 23.61
CA LEU A 41 14.62 -0.90 22.69
C LEU A 41 13.74 0.23 23.25
N PHE A 42 13.38 0.17 24.53
CA PHE A 42 12.65 1.24 25.19
C PHE A 42 13.44 2.55 25.17
N GLN A 43 14.75 2.51 25.44
CA GLN A 43 15.60 3.70 25.34
C GLN A 43 15.74 4.23 23.90
N GLN A 44 15.78 3.36 22.90
CA GLN A 44 15.85 3.73 21.49
C GLN A 44 14.56 4.40 20.99
N LEU A 45 13.40 4.06 21.57
CA LEU A 45 12.10 4.60 21.15
C LEU A 45 11.62 5.75 22.04
N TRP A 46 11.80 5.64 23.35
CA TRP A 46 11.30 6.56 24.38
C TRP A 46 12.40 7.35 25.11
N GLY A 47 13.67 7.09 24.80
CA GLY A 47 14.78 7.86 25.37
C GLY A 47 14.88 9.28 24.81
N SER A 48 15.81 10.03 25.37
CA SER A 48 16.14 11.40 24.97
C SER A 48 17.22 11.50 23.92
N SER A 49 17.77 10.38 23.43
CA SER A 49 18.80 10.39 22.38
C SER A 49 18.27 11.00 21.07
N LEU A 50 19.17 11.55 20.25
CA LEU A 50 18.82 12.08 18.92
C LEU A 50 18.16 11.02 18.03
N SER A 51 18.63 9.77 18.10
CA SER A 51 18.04 8.64 17.37
C SER A 51 16.61 8.35 17.81
N ALA A 52 16.33 8.41 19.12
CA ALA A 52 14.99 8.21 19.65
C ALA A 52 14.02 9.34 19.29
N GLN A 53 14.52 10.57 19.24
CA GLN A 53 13.73 11.72 18.76
C GLN A 53 13.43 11.59 17.27
N ALA A 54 14.43 11.27 16.45
CA ALA A 54 14.26 11.07 15.01
C ALA A 54 13.28 9.92 14.70
N ALA A 55 13.38 8.79 15.43
CA ALA A 55 12.46 7.67 15.28
C ALA A 55 11.01 8.06 15.58
N ARG A 56 10.78 8.81 16.67
CA ARG A 56 9.43 9.31 17.04
C ARG A 56 8.88 10.27 16.00
N LEU A 57 9.68 11.23 15.54
CA LEU A 57 9.28 12.18 14.50
C LEU A 57 8.98 11.48 13.19
N ALA A 58 9.83 10.55 12.76
CA ALA A 58 9.61 9.76 11.56
C ALA A 58 8.31 8.95 11.66
N PHE A 59 8.08 8.29 12.79
CA PHE A 59 6.86 7.52 13.03
C PHE A 59 5.60 8.39 12.97
N GLN A 60 5.60 9.54 13.66
CA GLN A 60 4.48 10.50 13.60
C GLN A 60 4.25 11.03 12.19
N ASN A 61 5.32 11.38 11.49
CA ASN A 61 5.25 11.88 10.12
C ASN A 61 4.68 10.81 9.17
N SER A 62 5.11 9.55 9.31
CA SER A 62 4.57 8.42 8.54
C SER A 62 3.11 8.15 8.85
N LEU A 63 2.67 8.29 10.11
CA LEU A 63 1.26 8.15 10.47
C LEU A 63 0.40 9.24 9.83
N VAL A 64 0.84 10.50 9.89
CA VAL A 64 0.12 11.63 9.27
C VAL A 64 0.10 11.46 7.75
N GLN A 65 1.25 11.18 7.13
CA GLN A 65 1.37 10.96 5.69
C GLN A 65 0.49 9.80 5.21
N GLY A 66 0.64 8.64 5.84
CA GLY A 66 -0.09 7.44 5.48
C GLY A 66 -1.59 7.59 5.74
N GLY A 67 -1.97 8.16 6.88
CA GLY A 67 -3.36 8.40 7.24
C GLY A 67 -4.06 9.37 6.28
N LEU A 68 -3.44 10.50 5.96
CA LEU A 68 -3.98 11.45 4.96
C LEU A 68 -4.08 10.80 3.59
N SER A 69 -3.04 10.09 3.16
CA SER A 69 -3.03 9.40 1.87
C SER A 69 -4.15 8.37 1.76
N ALA A 70 -4.34 7.56 2.81
CA ALA A 70 -5.40 6.56 2.87
C ALA A 70 -6.79 7.22 2.85
N LEU A 71 -6.99 8.31 3.61
CA LEU A 71 -8.25 9.05 3.66
C LEU A 71 -8.62 9.62 2.28
N PHE A 72 -7.68 10.30 1.62
CA PHE A 72 -7.94 10.88 0.30
C PHE A 72 -8.09 9.81 -0.79
N ALA A 73 -7.27 8.76 -0.76
CA ALA A 73 -7.42 7.64 -1.68
C ALA A 73 -8.78 6.95 -1.51
N PHE A 74 -9.26 6.81 -0.27
CA PHE A 74 -10.60 6.30 0.00
C PHE A 74 -11.68 7.24 -0.51
N ALA A 75 -11.59 8.53 -0.19
CA ALA A 75 -12.57 9.54 -0.60
C ALA A 75 -12.77 9.62 -2.13
N ILE A 76 -11.74 9.33 -2.92
CA ILE A 76 -11.79 9.33 -4.39
C ILE A 76 -12.07 7.93 -4.95
N GLY A 77 -11.33 6.92 -4.50
CA GLY A 77 -11.40 5.56 -5.04
C GLY A 77 -12.72 4.88 -4.74
N TYR A 78 -13.31 5.12 -3.56
CA TYR A 78 -14.60 4.55 -3.19
C TYR A 78 -15.74 4.97 -4.13
N PRO A 79 -16.03 6.27 -4.37
CA PRO A 79 -17.09 6.66 -5.28
C PRO A 79 -16.82 6.22 -6.73
N VAL A 80 -15.56 6.24 -7.18
CA VAL A 80 -15.18 5.70 -8.49
C VAL A 80 -15.52 4.22 -8.58
N GLY A 81 -15.13 3.42 -7.59
CA GLY A 81 -15.41 1.99 -7.57
C GLY A 81 -16.91 1.68 -7.47
N LEU A 82 -17.67 2.46 -6.69
CA LEU A 82 -19.13 2.35 -6.64
C LEU A 82 -19.76 2.63 -8.01
N PHE A 83 -19.32 3.69 -8.69
CA PHE A 83 -19.82 4.05 -10.00
C PHE A 83 -19.55 2.94 -11.01
N VAL A 84 -18.30 2.47 -11.08
CA VAL A 84 -17.84 1.45 -12.04
C VAL A 84 -18.44 0.07 -11.76
N GLY A 85 -18.64 -0.29 -10.49
CA GLY A 85 -19.25 -1.56 -10.09
C GLY A 85 -20.75 -1.61 -10.39
N ARG A 86 -21.44 -0.46 -10.35
CA ARG A 86 -22.89 -0.38 -10.61
C ARG A 86 -23.26 -0.12 -12.06
N HIS A 87 -22.37 0.46 -12.86
CA HIS A 87 -22.70 0.87 -14.25
C HIS A 87 -21.88 0.08 -15.28
N ARG A 88 -22.58 -0.46 -16.28
CA ARG A 88 -21.95 -1.05 -17.47
C ARG A 88 -21.92 -0.01 -18.59
N PHE A 89 -20.73 0.42 -18.99
CA PHE A 89 -20.51 1.39 -20.07
C PHE A 89 -19.34 0.95 -20.97
N ALA A 90 -19.31 1.40 -22.22
CA ALA A 90 -18.37 0.94 -23.25
C ALA A 90 -16.88 1.12 -22.87
N GLY A 91 -16.55 2.14 -22.08
CA GLY A 91 -15.18 2.43 -21.61
C GLY A 91 -14.76 1.72 -20.32
N ARG A 92 -15.62 0.87 -19.72
CA ARG A 92 -15.36 0.26 -18.40
C ARG A 92 -14.07 -0.54 -18.37
N GLY A 93 -13.80 -1.33 -19.41
CA GLY A 93 -12.58 -2.13 -19.51
C GLY A 93 -11.31 -1.27 -19.48
N TRP A 94 -11.29 -0.17 -20.24
CA TRP A 94 -10.18 0.78 -20.24
C TRP A 94 -9.94 1.39 -18.87
N LEU A 95 -11.01 1.83 -18.20
CA LEU A 95 -10.89 2.41 -16.86
C LEU A 95 -10.34 1.41 -15.84
N LEU A 96 -10.86 0.17 -15.84
CA LEU A 96 -10.36 -0.90 -14.97
C LEU A 96 -8.90 -1.23 -15.25
N SER A 97 -8.51 -1.31 -16.54
CA SER A 97 -7.12 -1.52 -16.94
C SER A 97 -6.21 -0.39 -16.45
N THR A 98 -6.63 0.87 -16.59
CA THR A 98 -5.86 2.00 -16.06
C THR A 98 -5.69 1.92 -14.54
N LEU A 99 -6.76 1.61 -13.80
CA LEU A 99 -6.71 1.45 -12.34
C LEU A 99 -5.81 0.27 -11.92
N LEU A 100 -5.71 -0.78 -12.74
CA LEU A 100 -4.78 -1.90 -12.53
C LEU A 100 -3.35 -1.48 -12.84
N VAL A 101 -3.14 -0.75 -13.93
CA VAL A 101 -1.81 -0.28 -14.36
C VAL A 101 -1.19 0.60 -13.28
N THR A 102 -1.93 1.52 -12.66
CA THR A 102 -1.37 2.39 -11.60
C THR A 102 -0.75 1.59 -10.45
N PHE A 103 -1.29 0.41 -10.15
CA PHE A 103 -0.75 -0.49 -9.12
C PHE A 103 0.43 -1.35 -9.61
N LEU A 104 0.45 -1.70 -10.90
CA LEU A 104 1.42 -2.62 -11.49
C LEU A 104 2.66 -1.92 -12.07
N LEU A 105 2.75 -0.59 -11.98
CA LEU A 105 3.90 0.15 -12.51
C LEU A 105 5.20 -0.33 -11.85
N PRO A 106 6.25 -0.67 -12.64
CA PRO A 106 7.57 -0.95 -12.09
C PRO A 106 8.09 0.22 -11.25
N SER A 107 8.82 -0.07 -10.18
CA SER A 107 9.34 0.96 -9.26
C SER A 107 10.14 2.05 -9.97
N LEU A 108 10.93 1.70 -10.98
CA LEU A 108 11.68 2.67 -11.78
C LEU A 108 10.77 3.61 -12.58
N VAL A 109 9.71 3.10 -13.19
CA VAL A 109 8.75 3.91 -13.94
C VAL A 109 8.02 4.87 -13.00
N VAL A 110 7.69 4.41 -11.80
CA VAL A 110 7.11 5.25 -10.75
C VAL A 110 8.04 6.38 -10.34
N VAL A 111 9.31 6.08 -10.08
CA VAL A 111 10.29 7.09 -9.68
C VAL A 111 10.43 8.16 -10.76
N LEU A 112 10.63 7.76 -12.01
CA LEU A 112 10.75 8.69 -13.14
C LEU A 112 9.47 9.50 -13.34
N GLY A 113 8.29 8.88 -13.25
CA GLY A 113 7.01 9.59 -13.39
C GLY A 113 6.74 10.59 -12.28
N ILE A 114 7.10 10.27 -11.02
CA ILE A 114 7.00 11.23 -9.91
C ILE A 114 8.02 12.34 -10.08
N GLU A 115 9.25 12.05 -10.51
CA GLU A 115 10.28 13.05 -10.75
C GLU A 115 9.88 14.02 -11.87
N ASP A 116 9.30 13.51 -12.96
CA ASP A 116 8.80 14.35 -14.05
C ASP A 116 7.57 15.19 -13.64
N LEU A 117 6.71 14.65 -12.77
CA LEU A 117 5.44 15.30 -12.41
C LEU A 117 5.57 16.26 -11.22
N PHE A 118 6.29 15.84 -10.19
CA PHE A 118 6.47 16.53 -8.90
C PHE A 118 7.90 17.04 -8.67
N GLY A 119 8.86 16.77 -9.56
CA GLY A 119 10.21 17.30 -9.42
C GLY A 119 10.28 18.82 -9.57
N PRO A 120 11.47 19.42 -9.36
CA PRO A 120 11.65 20.88 -9.40
C PRO A 120 11.31 21.54 -10.74
N GLN A 121 11.28 20.79 -11.84
CA GLN A 121 10.85 21.27 -13.17
C GLN A 121 9.52 20.64 -13.61
N GLY A 122 8.86 19.90 -12.72
CA GLY A 122 7.65 19.16 -13.04
C GLY A 122 6.43 20.05 -13.20
N PHE A 123 5.44 19.52 -13.91
CA PHE A 123 4.21 20.24 -14.23
C PHE A 123 3.44 20.67 -12.96
N VAL A 124 3.37 19.79 -11.95
CA VAL A 124 2.67 20.10 -10.69
C VAL A 124 3.40 21.18 -9.92
N HIS A 125 4.73 21.15 -9.87
CA HIS A 125 5.49 22.19 -9.19
C HIS A 125 5.37 23.55 -9.88
N THR A 126 5.29 23.55 -11.22
CA THR A 126 5.16 24.77 -12.02
C THR A 126 3.79 25.42 -11.89
N LEU A 127 2.71 24.63 -11.93
CA LEU A 127 1.34 25.15 -11.87
C LEU A 127 0.80 25.31 -10.45
N LEU A 128 1.20 24.42 -9.55
CA LEU A 128 0.70 24.33 -8.18
C LEU A 128 1.90 24.19 -7.23
N PRO A 129 2.73 25.24 -7.07
CA PRO A 129 3.98 25.16 -6.32
C PRO A 129 3.82 24.64 -4.88
N GLY A 130 2.68 24.92 -4.23
CA GLY A 130 2.35 24.39 -2.90
C GLY A 130 2.05 22.89 -2.84
N LEU A 131 1.78 22.24 -3.98
CA LEU A 131 1.49 20.80 -4.09
C LEU A 131 2.66 19.99 -4.67
N GLY A 132 3.62 20.66 -5.31
CA GLY A 132 4.80 20.02 -5.89
C GLY A 132 5.93 19.71 -4.91
N SER A 133 5.78 19.97 -3.61
CA SER A 133 6.85 19.70 -2.64
C SER A 133 6.33 19.29 -1.25
N GLY A 134 7.23 18.73 -0.44
CA GLY A 134 6.97 18.40 0.96
C GLY A 134 5.85 17.36 1.15
N LEU A 135 5.07 17.54 2.23
CA LEU A 135 4.00 16.62 2.62
C LEU A 135 2.95 16.44 1.51
N ALA A 136 2.57 17.51 0.82
CA ALA A 136 1.52 17.49 -0.19
C ALA A 136 1.90 16.62 -1.40
N ALA A 137 3.14 16.73 -1.88
CA ALA A 137 3.63 15.90 -2.98
C ALA A 137 3.62 14.41 -2.63
N ILE A 138 4.09 14.07 -1.42
CA ILE A 138 4.10 12.68 -0.95
C ILE A 138 2.67 12.14 -0.83
N VAL A 139 1.76 12.90 -0.25
CA VAL A 139 0.35 12.51 -0.12
C VAL A 139 -0.28 12.33 -1.49
N LEU A 140 -0.09 13.26 -2.43
CA LEU A 140 -0.64 13.16 -3.78
C LEU A 140 -0.11 11.94 -4.54
N ALA A 141 1.19 11.67 -4.46
CA ALA A 141 1.79 10.48 -5.05
C ALA A 141 1.15 9.21 -4.49
N ASN A 142 1.05 9.09 -3.16
CA ASN A 142 0.42 7.93 -2.53
C ASN A 142 -1.07 7.80 -2.89
N VAL A 143 -1.80 8.91 -2.99
CA VAL A 143 -3.21 8.91 -3.42
C VAL A 143 -3.32 8.36 -4.85
N TYR A 144 -2.48 8.80 -5.77
CA TYR A 144 -2.48 8.31 -7.15
C TYR A 144 -2.33 6.78 -7.22
N PHE A 145 -1.40 6.20 -6.45
CA PHE A 145 -1.22 4.74 -6.40
C PHE A 145 -2.39 4.02 -5.74
N ASN A 146 -2.87 4.55 -4.60
CA ASN A 146 -3.83 3.85 -3.76
C ASN A 146 -5.29 3.98 -4.25
N VAL A 147 -5.63 5.02 -5.04
CA VAL A 147 -6.97 5.18 -5.61
C VAL A 147 -7.35 3.97 -6.49
N GLY A 148 -6.41 3.48 -7.30
CA GLY A 148 -6.62 2.30 -8.15
C GLY A 148 -7.01 1.08 -7.33
N VAL A 149 -6.25 0.80 -6.28
CA VAL A 149 -6.49 -0.30 -5.35
C VAL A 149 -7.86 -0.18 -4.68
N VAL A 150 -8.19 0.97 -4.09
CA VAL A 150 -9.48 1.17 -3.42
C VAL A 150 -10.64 1.02 -4.39
N ALA A 151 -10.55 1.60 -5.59
CA ALA A 151 -11.59 1.51 -6.60
C ALA A 151 -11.82 0.06 -7.03
N LEU A 152 -10.76 -0.70 -7.31
CA LEU A 152 -10.83 -2.10 -7.72
C LEU A 152 -11.43 -3.00 -6.63
N PHE A 153 -11.01 -2.83 -5.37
CA PHE A 153 -11.61 -3.55 -4.23
C PHE A 153 -13.10 -3.23 -4.07
N THR A 154 -13.48 -1.97 -4.29
CA THR A 154 -14.88 -1.54 -4.20
C THR A 154 -15.71 -2.13 -5.33
N VAL A 155 -15.20 -2.13 -6.57
CA VAL A 155 -15.85 -2.80 -7.72
C VAL A 155 -16.10 -4.28 -7.41
N GLY A 156 -15.07 -5.01 -6.97
CA GLY A 156 -15.20 -6.41 -6.60
C GLY A 156 -16.22 -6.65 -5.48
N SER A 157 -16.24 -5.77 -4.47
CA SER A 157 -17.22 -5.84 -3.38
C SER A 157 -18.67 -5.64 -3.88
N VAL A 158 -18.89 -4.64 -4.75
CA VAL A 158 -20.21 -4.36 -5.32
C VAL A 158 -20.71 -5.53 -6.17
N GLU A 159 -19.84 -6.09 -7.01
CA GLU A 159 -20.19 -7.21 -7.89
C GLU A 159 -20.44 -8.51 -7.12
N ASN A 160 -19.74 -8.74 -6.01
CA ASN A 160 -19.98 -9.91 -5.17
C ASN A 160 -21.30 -9.80 -4.41
N ALA A 161 -21.70 -8.60 -4.00
CA ALA A 161 -22.95 -8.37 -3.27
C ALA A 161 -24.21 -8.59 -4.14
N SER A 162 -24.11 -8.43 -5.47
CA SER A 162 -25.25 -8.59 -6.39
C SER A 162 -25.52 -10.04 -6.80
N ARG A 163 -24.52 -10.95 -6.75
CA ARG A 163 -24.66 -12.34 -7.21
C ARG A 163 -25.74 -13.15 -6.49
N PRO A 164 -25.85 -13.13 -5.13
CA PRO A 164 -26.88 -13.91 -4.44
C PRO A 164 -28.31 -13.44 -4.71
N GLN A 165 -28.49 -12.17 -5.11
CA GLN A 165 -29.80 -11.59 -5.38
C GLN A 165 -30.32 -11.97 -6.78
N GLU A 166 -29.42 -12.19 -7.74
CA GLU A 166 -29.77 -12.65 -9.08
C GLU A 166 -30.16 -14.14 -9.09
N GLU A 167 -29.49 -14.98 -8.30
CA GLU A 167 -29.78 -16.41 -8.16
C GLU A 167 -31.12 -16.69 -7.44
N ALA A 168 -31.56 -15.79 -6.56
CA ALA A 168 -32.85 -15.92 -5.86
C ALA A 168 -34.05 -15.45 -6.71
N ALA A 169 -33.81 -14.76 -7.83
CA ALA A 169 -34.83 -14.22 -8.71
C ALA A 169 -35.03 -15.04 -10.00
N SER A 170 -34.17 -16.03 -10.25
CA SER A 170 -34.26 -17.01 -11.36
C SER A 170 -34.93 -18.30 -10.94
#